data_AF-A0A0S4IWH4-F1
#
_entry.id   AF-A0A0S4IWH4-F1
#
_cell.length_a   1.000
_cell.length_b   1.000
_cell.length_c   1.000
_cell.angle_alpha   90.00
_cell.angle_beta   90.00
_cell.angle_gamma   90.00
#
_symmetry.space_group_name_H-M   'P 1'
#
loop_
_entity.id
_entity.type
_entity.pdbx_description
1 polymer ?
#
loop_
_entity_poly.entity_id
_entity_poly.type
_entity_poly.pdbx_seq_one_letter_code
_entity_poly.pdbx_strand_id
1 'polypeptide(L)'
;MDAANQFGRGTPAGNAIYRLYNKKSMDSTLDPELLARLQKMRKEREAAEAEVTQVKATPKSQTHVNVPKFGRRGQAVTDEQRATARLNAMGHRKREGDIKEEVKNSEPVSIPAPSKPAITDKDKDKLAQIFQFGEVLPPVTQYTGANAARLRRPTEEERLEGRFEELSELLAEKKAYLAEIRQGVAGGKNAADRRQAEMICTNDIAQMIQEMKSIDASLRTIGNGGGSGAVSAR
;
A
#
# COMPACT_ATOMS: atom_id res chain seq x y z
N MET A 1 -43.08 12.06 -16.31
CA MET A 1 -43.49 11.27 -15.14
C MET A 1 -42.72 11.80 -13.95
N ASP A 2 -43.35 12.62 -13.10
CA ASP A 2 -42.68 13.32 -12.02
C ASP A 2 -42.23 12.38 -10.91
N ALA A 3 -40.91 12.18 -10.78
CA ALA A 3 -40.27 11.41 -9.71
C ALA A 3 -40.65 11.91 -8.30
N ALA A 4 -41.23 13.10 -8.20
CA ALA A 4 -41.75 13.69 -6.97
C ALA A 4 -42.95 12.93 -6.37
N ASN A 5 -43.67 12.10 -7.14
CA ASN A 5 -44.85 11.37 -6.66
C ASN A 5 -44.55 9.95 -6.15
N GLN A 6 -43.31 9.45 -6.28
CA GLN A 6 -42.96 8.08 -5.91
C GLN A 6 -42.44 7.91 -4.47
N PHE A 7 -41.96 8.99 -3.84
CA PHE A 7 -41.46 8.96 -2.48
C PHE A 7 -42.46 9.66 -1.55
N GLY A 8 -42.95 8.94 -0.54
CA GLY A 8 -44.05 9.36 0.33
C GLY A 8 -43.94 10.80 0.84
N ARG A 9 -44.81 11.68 0.33
CA ARG A 9 -44.91 13.09 0.73
C ARG A 9 -45.20 13.21 2.24
N GLY A 10 -44.51 14.12 2.92
CA GLY A 10 -44.81 14.50 4.31
C GLY A 10 -44.09 13.70 5.40
N THR A 11 -43.37 12.63 5.04
CA THR A 11 -42.50 11.94 6.01
C THR A 11 -41.09 12.53 5.99
N PRO A 12 -40.39 12.63 7.14
CA PRO A 12 -39.00 13.07 7.18
C PRO A 12 -38.09 12.22 6.28
N ALA A 13 -38.36 10.92 6.24
CA ALA A 13 -37.65 9.96 5.39
C ALA A 13 -37.90 10.21 3.88
N GLY A 14 -39.17 10.40 3.47
CA GLY A 14 -39.50 10.72 2.08
C GLY A 14 -38.88 12.03 1.61
N ASN A 15 -38.88 13.06 2.45
CA ASN A 15 -38.22 14.34 2.16
C ASN A 15 -36.70 14.22 2.08
N ALA A 16 -36.08 13.39 2.92
CA ALA A 16 -34.63 13.13 2.86
C ALA A 16 -34.24 12.41 1.58
N ILE A 17 -34.98 11.37 1.19
CA ILE A 17 -34.76 10.62 -0.06
C ILE A 17 -34.96 11.55 -1.27
N TYR A 18 -36.02 12.35 -1.29
CA TYR A 18 -36.25 13.32 -2.36
C TYR A 18 -35.12 14.34 -2.48
N ARG A 19 -34.58 14.84 -1.36
CA ARG A 19 -33.41 15.75 -1.38
C ARG A 19 -32.13 15.09 -1.89
N LEU A 20 -31.93 13.80 -1.60
CA LEU A 20 -30.74 13.06 -2.03
C LEU A 20 -30.74 12.79 -3.54
N TYR A 21 -31.90 12.46 -4.12
CA TYR A 21 -32.01 12.09 -5.54
C TYR A 21 -32.43 13.26 -6.43
N ASN A 22 -33.19 14.20 -5.92
CA ASN A 22 -33.57 15.42 -6.62
C ASN A 22 -32.59 16.55 -6.27
N LYS A 23 -31.29 16.28 -6.46
CA LYS A 23 -30.27 17.32 -6.41
C LYS A 23 -30.66 18.37 -7.45
N LYS A 24 -30.82 19.63 -7.01
CA LYS A 24 -30.78 20.77 -7.93
C LYS A 24 -29.51 20.58 -8.75
N SER A 25 -29.64 20.39 -10.06
CA SER A 25 -28.49 20.32 -10.95
C SER A 25 -27.61 21.51 -10.62
N MET A 26 -26.40 21.25 -10.11
CA MET A 26 -25.48 22.36 -9.90
C MET A 26 -25.25 23.03 -11.25
N ASP A 27 -25.23 24.36 -11.25
CA ASP A 27 -24.85 25.11 -12.43
C ASP A 27 -23.49 24.58 -12.88
N SER A 28 -23.44 24.14 -14.14
CA SER A 28 -22.27 23.45 -14.66
C SER A 28 -21.05 24.35 -14.54
N THR A 29 -19.97 23.84 -13.97
CA THR A 29 -18.69 24.55 -13.85
C THR A 29 -17.91 24.63 -15.18
N LEU A 30 -18.51 24.18 -16.30
CA LEU A 30 -17.93 24.32 -17.62
C LEU A 30 -18.12 25.75 -18.16
N ASP A 31 -17.17 26.18 -18.99
CA ASP A 31 -17.32 27.42 -19.77
C ASP A 31 -18.64 27.42 -20.55
N PRO A 32 -19.38 28.54 -20.55
CA PRO A 32 -20.75 28.60 -21.09
C PRO A 32 -20.80 28.29 -22.59
N GLU A 33 -19.75 28.64 -23.34
CA GLU A 33 -19.63 28.34 -24.77
C GLU A 33 -19.46 26.83 -25.03
N LEU A 34 -18.64 26.16 -24.21
CA LEU A 34 -18.43 24.71 -24.32
C LEU A 34 -19.70 23.95 -23.94
N LEU A 35 -20.40 24.41 -22.91
CA LEU A 35 -21.69 23.85 -22.49
C LEU A 35 -22.73 23.96 -23.61
N ALA A 36 -22.86 25.13 -24.24
CA ALA A 36 -23.78 25.33 -25.37
C ALA A 36 -23.44 24.39 -26.54
N ARG A 37 -22.15 24.22 -26.84
CA ARG A 37 -21.69 23.31 -27.90
C ARG A 37 -22.01 21.84 -27.59
N LEU A 38 -21.80 21.39 -26.35
CA LEU A 38 -22.12 20.02 -25.93
C LEU A 38 -23.64 19.75 -25.95
N GLN A 39 -24.44 20.73 -25.51
CA GLN A 39 -25.90 20.63 -25.59
C GLN A 39 -26.37 20.53 -27.05
N LYS A 40 -25.75 21.27 -27.96
CA LYS A 40 -26.02 21.18 -29.39
C LYS A 40 -25.71 19.78 -29.95
N MET A 41 -24.52 19.24 -29.67
CA MET A 41 -24.15 17.89 -30.11
C MET A 41 -25.09 16.81 -29.55
N ARG A 42 -25.56 16.98 -28.31
CA ARG A 42 -26.52 16.03 -27.71
C ARG A 42 -27.85 16.03 -28.45
N LYS A 43 -28.37 17.22 -28.80
CA LYS A 43 -29.62 17.36 -29.56
C LYS A 43 -29.48 16.82 -30.99
N GLU A 44 -28.34 17.07 -31.64
CA GLU A 44 -28.03 16.53 -32.96
C GLU A 44 -27.98 15.01 -32.96
N ARG A 45 -27.36 14.41 -31.92
CA ARG A 45 -27.33 12.95 -31.75
C ARG A 45 -28.72 12.37 -31.50
N GLU A 46 -29.53 13.01 -30.66
CA GLU A 46 -30.90 12.57 -30.37
C GLU A 46 -31.79 12.66 -31.62
N ALA A 47 -31.63 13.71 -32.43
CA ALA A 47 -32.31 13.83 -33.71
C ALA A 47 -31.86 12.73 -34.70
N ALA A 48 -30.55 12.47 -34.79
CA ALA A 48 -30.04 11.40 -35.64
C ALA A 48 -30.52 10.00 -35.19
N GLU A 49 -30.56 9.74 -33.88
CA GLU A 49 -31.09 8.48 -33.33
C GLU A 49 -32.61 8.34 -33.56
N ALA A 50 -33.36 9.45 -33.58
CA ALA A 50 -34.78 9.45 -33.95
C ALA A 50 -35.00 9.18 -35.45
N GLU A 51 -34.06 9.59 -36.31
CA GLU A 51 -34.09 9.31 -37.75
C GLU A 51 -33.69 7.88 -38.10
N VAL A 52 -32.97 7.18 -37.21
CA VAL A 52 -32.69 5.75 -37.36
C VAL A 52 -34.01 5.00 -37.27
N THR A 53 -34.53 4.61 -38.44
CA THR A 53 -35.76 3.84 -38.57
C THR A 53 -35.57 2.50 -37.87
N GLN A 54 -36.23 2.32 -36.72
CA GLN A 54 -36.22 1.04 -36.02
C GLN A 54 -36.84 -0.02 -36.93
N VAL A 55 -36.04 -0.99 -37.35
CA VAL A 55 -36.50 -2.12 -38.17
C VAL A 55 -37.60 -2.84 -37.41
N LYS A 56 -38.82 -2.84 -37.96
CA LYS A 56 -39.95 -3.57 -37.38
C LYS A 56 -39.53 -5.03 -37.22
N ALA A 57 -39.65 -5.57 -36.02
CA ALA A 57 -39.32 -6.95 -35.73
C ALA A 57 -40.05 -7.85 -36.73
N THR A 58 -39.30 -8.65 -37.50
CA THR A 58 -39.89 -9.64 -38.39
C THR A 58 -40.76 -10.57 -37.56
N PRO A 59 -42.04 -10.78 -37.94
CA PRO A 59 -42.90 -11.70 -37.22
C PRO A 59 -42.24 -13.08 -37.27
N LYS A 60 -41.94 -13.64 -36.10
CA LYS A 60 -41.39 -14.99 -35.99
C LYS A 60 -42.35 -15.93 -36.72
N SER A 61 -41.85 -16.65 -37.73
CA SER A 61 -42.64 -17.67 -38.43
C SER A 61 -43.21 -18.63 -37.38
N GLN A 62 -44.52 -18.78 -37.32
CA GLN A 62 -45.21 -19.72 -36.43
C GLN A 62 -45.06 -21.17 -36.91
N THR A 63 -43.87 -21.57 -37.31
CA THR A 63 -43.59 -22.98 -37.59
C THR A 63 -43.45 -23.68 -36.24
N HIS A 64 -44.39 -24.57 -35.95
CA HIS A 64 -44.41 -25.33 -34.70
C HIS A 64 -43.29 -26.36 -34.72
N VAL A 65 -42.07 -25.95 -34.35
CA VAL A 65 -40.95 -26.88 -34.20
C VAL A 65 -41.21 -27.72 -32.96
N ASN A 66 -41.34 -29.03 -33.14
CA ASN A 66 -41.61 -29.97 -32.06
C ASN A 66 -40.30 -30.21 -31.26
N VAL A 67 -40.03 -29.33 -30.29
CA VAL A 67 -38.85 -29.44 -29.43
C VAL A 67 -39.15 -30.40 -28.28
N PRO A 68 -38.25 -31.35 -27.95
CA PRO A 68 -38.40 -32.22 -26.79
C PRO A 68 -38.70 -31.42 -25.52
N LYS A 69 -39.86 -31.70 -24.90
CA LYS A 69 -40.27 -31.08 -23.64
C LYS A 69 -39.44 -31.70 -22.50
N PHE A 70 -38.26 -31.17 -22.25
CA PHE A 70 -37.51 -31.51 -21.04
C PHE A 70 -38.38 -31.15 -19.82
N GLY A 71 -38.84 -32.18 -19.12
CA GLY A 71 -39.83 -32.05 -18.07
C GLY A 71 -39.36 -31.10 -16.98
N ARG A 72 -40.20 -30.12 -16.63
CA ARG A 72 -40.10 -29.41 -15.35
C ARG A 72 -40.53 -30.37 -14.23
N ARG A 73 -39.77 -31.44 -14.00
CA ARG A 73 -39.89 -32.27 -12.79
C ARG A 73 -38.98 -31.69 -11.73
N GLY A 74 -39.39 -30.55 -11.20
CA GLY A 74 -38.71 -29.85 -10.13
C GLY A 74 -39.62 -28.72 -9.67
N GLN A 75 -39.81 -28.62 -8.36
CA GLN A 75 -40.51 -27.51 -7.72
C GLN A 75 -40.01 -26.19 -8.33
N ALA A 76 -40.93 -25.31 -8.74
CA ALA A 76 -40.56 -24.05 -9.37
C ALA A 76 -39.63 -23.30 -8.42
N VAL A 77 -38.36 -23.15 -8.82
CA VAL A 77 -37.34 -22.40 -8.06
C VAL A 77 -37.91 -21.01 -7.81
N THR A 78 -38.06 -20.66 -6.54
CA THR A 78 -38.59 -19.36 -6.14
C THR A 78 -37.70 -18.24 -6.68
N ASP A 79 -38.25 -17.05 -6.89
CA ASP A 79 -37.46 -15.94 -7.43
C ASP A 79 -36.28 -15.59 -6.53
N GLU A 80 -36.42 -15.79 -5.22
CA GLU A 80 -35.35 -15.66 -4.23
C GLU A 80 -34.22 -16.69 -4.48
N GLN A 81 -34.56 -17.96 -4.65
CA GLN A 81 -33.57 -19.00 -4.95
C GLN A 81 -32.87 -18.78 -6.30
N ARG A 82 -33.59 -18.23 -7.28
CA ARG A 82 -33.01 -17.86 -8.58
C ARG A 82 -32.08 -16.66 -8.45
N ALA A 83 -32.44 -15.67 -7.63
CA ALA A 83 -31.61 -14.51 -7.35
C ALA A 83 -30.33 -14.91 -6.61
N THR A 84 -30.42 -15.77 -5.58
CA THR A 84 -29.24 -16.27 -4.86
C THR A 84 -28.34 -17.11 -5.76
N ALA A 85 -28.90 -17.97 -6.61
CA ALA A 85 -28.12 -18.73 -7.59
C ALA A 85 -27.37 -17.81 -8.58
N ARG A 86 -28.03 -16.75 -9.08
CA ARG A 86 -27.39 -15.75 -9.96
C ARG A 86 -26.30 -14.98 -9.23
N LEU A 87 -26.56 -14.58 -7.99
CA LEU A 87 -25.62 -13.87 -7.14
C LEU A 87 -24.36 -14.72 -6.86
N ASN A 88 -24.54 -16.01 -6.59
CA ASN A 88 -23.45 -16.95 -6.33
C ASN A 88 -22.66 -17.32 -7.60
N ALA A 89 -23.27 -17.20 -8.78
CA ALA A 89 -22.61 -17.44 -10.06
C ALA A 89 -21.73 -16.27 -10.54
N MET A 90 -21.75 -15.12 -9.86
CA MET A 90 -20.90 -13.97 -10.21
C MET A 90 -19.46 -14.21 -9.77
N GLY A 91 -18.55 -14.43 -10.73
CA GLY A 91 -17.15 -14.80 -10.45
C GLY A 91 -16.31 -13.76 -9.70
N HIS A 92 -16.77 -12.52 -9.57
CA HIS A 92 -16.07 -11.44 -8.86
C HIS A 92 -16.62 -11.19 -7.44
N ARG A 93 -17.68 -11.88 -7.02
CA ARG A 93 -18.27 -11.70 -5.69
C ARG A 93 -17.56 -12.60 -4.68
N LYS A 94 -17.00 -12.00 -3.63
CA LYS A 94 -16.49 -12.74 -2.46
C LYS A 94 -17.63 -13.43 -1.71
N ARG A 95 -17.39 -14.62 -1.16
CA ARG A 95 -18.40 -15.32 -0.37
C ARG A 95 -18.55 -14.66 1.00
N GLU A 96 -19.73 -14.80 1.60
CA GLU A 96 -20.00 -14.21 2.91
C GLU A 96 -19.08 -14.75 4.02
N GLY A 97 -18.60 -15.99 3.89
CA GLY A 97 -17.58 -16.56 4.77
C GLY A 97 -16.26 -15.78 4.68
N ASP A 98 -15.73 -15.64 3.47
CA ASP A 98 -14.49 -14.91 3.18
C ASP A 98 -14.55 -13.46 3.70
N ILE A 99 -15.69 -12.78 3.51
CA ILE A 99 -15.90 -11.42 4.02
C ILE A 99 -15.84 -11.39 5.55
N LYS A 100 -16.48 -12.35 6.24
CA LYS A 100 -16.47 -12.41 7.70
C LYS A 100 -15.08 -12.73 8.25
N GLU A 101 -14.33 -13.58 7.57
CA GLU A 101 -12.94 -13.89 7.92
C GLU A 101 -12.03 -12.67 7.72
N GLU A 102 -12.16 -11.96 6.60
CA GLU A 102 -11.43 -10.70 6.37
C GLU A 102 -11.75 -9.66 7.44
N VAL A 103 -13.02 -9.49 7.81
CA VAL A 103 -13.44 -8.55 8.87
C VAL A 103 -12.88 -8.97 10.24
N LYS A 104 -12.83 -10.27 10.52
CA LYS A 104 -12.24 -10.80 11.77
C LYS A 104 -10.72 -10.62 11.80
N ASN A 105 -10.06 -10.74 10.64
CA ASN A 105 -8.62 -10.57 10.51
C ASN A 105 -8.20 -9.10 10.39
N SER A 106 -9.13 -8.21 10.01
CA SER A 106 -8.94 -6.76 10.00
C SER A 106 -9.24 -6.16 11.37
N GLU A 107 -8.67 -6.72 12.44
CA GLU A 107 -8.66 -5.99 13.71
C GLU A 107 -7.89 -4.68 13.48
N PRO A 108 -8.43 -3.52 13.90
CA PRO A 108 -7.71 -2.26 13.78
C PRO A 108 -6.40 -2.40 14.55
N VAL A 109 -5.27 -2.22 13.88
CA VAL A 109 -3.94 -2.24 14.48
C VAL A 109 -3.98 -1.33 15.71
N SER A 110 -3.84 -1.92 16.90
CA SER A 110 -3.83 -1.11 18.12
C SER A 110 -2.59 -0.24 18.06
N ILE A 111 -2.81 1.07 17.99
CA ILE A 111 -1.70 2.02 18.02
C ILE A 111 -1.12 1.90 19.44
N PRO A 112 0.16 1.51 19.59
CA PRO A 112 0.76 1.37 20.90
C PRO A 112 0.66 2.71 21.63
N ALA A 113 0.19 2.66 22.87
CA ALA A 113 0.10 3.86 23.70
C ALA A 113 1.49 4.50 23.80
N PRO A 114 1.61 5.84 23.65
CA PRO A 114 2.90 6.49 23.77
C PRO A 114 3.48 6.22 25.16
N SER A 115 4.67 5.63 25.20
CA SER A 115 5.37 5.28 26.45
C SER A 115 5.75 6.51 27.30
N LYS A 116 5.69 7.71 26.72
CA LYS A 116 6.08 8.96 27.38
C LYS A 116 4.84 9.76 27.78
N PRO A 117 4.88 10.46 28.94
CA PRO A 117 3.80 11.35 29.32
C PRO A 117 3.61 12.47 28.30
N ALA A 118 2.38 12.97 28.18
CA ALA A 118 2.08 14.11 27.32
C ALA A 118 2.88 15.35 27.72
N ILE A 119 3.37 16.09 26.74
CA ILE A 119 4.13 17.33 26.93
C ILE A 119 3.24 18.36 27.63
N THR A 120 3.73 18.95 28.72
CA THR A 120 3.03 19.99 29.47
C THR A 120 3.07 21.32 28.71
N ASP A 121 2.10 22.21 28.92
CA ASP A 121 2.05 23.48 28.17
C ASP A 121 3.28 24.37 28.43
N LYS A 122 3.85 24.30 29.65
CA LYS A 122 5.12 24.98 29.98
C LYS A 122 6.29 24.48 29.14
N ASP A 123 6.30 23.20 28.79
CA ASP A 123 7.35 22.62 27.95
C ASP A 123 7.13 23.00 26.49
N LYS A 124 5.89 23.18 26.03
CA LYS A 124 5.59 23.73 24.70
C LYS A 124 6.07 25.16 24.57
N ASP A 125 5.85 26.00 25.58
CA ASP A 125 6.30 27.40 25.58
C ASP A 125 7.83 27.50 25.54
N LYS A 126 8.53 26.66 26.31
CA LYS A 126 10.00 26.57 26.25
C LYS A 126 10.49 26.12 24.88
N LEU A 127 9.87 25.10 24.28
CA LEU A 127 10.21 24.65 22.93
C LEU A 127 9.96 25.74 21.89
N ALA A 128 8.86 26.48 22.01
CA ALA A 128 8.56 27.61 21.15
C ALA A 128 9.64 28.70 21.25
N GLN A 129 10.10 29.02 22.46
CA GLN A 129 11.20 29.97 22.67
C GLN A 129 12.51 29.49 22.03
N ILE A 130 12.85 28.21 22.17
CA ILE A 130 14.04 27.62 21.54
C ILE A 130 13.96 27.71 20.01
N PHE A 131 12.81 27.40 19.41
CA PHE A 131 12.66 27.47 17.96
C PHE A 131 12.61 28.91 17.42
N GLN A 132 12.02 29.83 18.17
CA GLN A 132 11.88 31.22 17.74
C GLN A 132 13.16 32.03 17.92
N PHE A 133 13.89 31.81 19.01
CA PHE A 133 15.04 32.63 19.42
C PHE A 133 16.37 31.87 19.38
N GLY A 134 16.37 30.58 19.05
CA GLY A 134 17.58 29.77 19.00
C GLY A 134 18.23 29.59 20.38
N GLU A 135 17.45 29.68 21.47
CA GLU A 135 17.98 29.53 22.82
C GLU A 135 18.63 28.15 23.00
N VAL A 136 19.86 28.15 23.51
CA VAL A 136 20.57 26.91 23.82
C VAL A 136 19.95 26.32 25.09
N LEU A 137 19.44 25.09 24.97
CA LEU A 137 18.90 24.34 26.10
C LEU A 137 19.91 24.31 27.26
N PRO A 138 19.46 24.55 28.50
CA PRO A 138 20.35 24.43 29.66
C PRO A 138 20.93 23.01 29.71
N PRO A 139 22.21 22.86 30.07
CA PRO A 139 22.84 21.54 30.16
C PRO A 139 22.07 20.68 31.14
N VAL A 140 21.84 19.41 30.77
CA VAL A 140 21.06 18.47 31.59
C VAL A 140 21.78 18.29 32.93
N THR A 141 21.15 18.73 34.01
CA THR A 141 21.74 18.78 35.36
C THR A 141 21.97 17.38 35.97
N GLN A 142 21.25 16.38 35.48
CA GLN A 142 21.39 14.99 35.89
C GLN A 142 21.61 14.11 34.67
N TYR A 143 22.87 13.74 34.44
CA TYR A 143 23.24 12.74 33.46
C TYR A 143 22.84 11.37 33.99
N THR A 144 21.58 10.98 33.78
CA THR A 144 21.11 9.63 34.10
C THR A 144 21.78 8.62 33.18
N GLY A 145 21.96 7.37 33.63
CA GLY A 145 22.53 6.30 32.79
C GLY A 145 21.78 6.10 31.46
N ALA A 146 20.48 6.43 31.41
CA ALA A 146 19.68 6.41 30.19
C ALA A 146 20.07 7.53 29.19
N ASN A 147 20.42 8.72 29.69
CA ASN A 147 20.92 9.81 28.84
C ASN A 147 22.36 9.54 28.39
N ALA A 148 23.18 8.94 29.27
CA ALA A 148 24.52 8.50 28.93
C ALA A 148 24.52 7.43 27.84
N ALA A 149 23.64 6.44 27.92
CA ALA A 149 23.50 5.42 26.87
C ALA A 149 23.05 6.03 25.53
N ARG A 150 22.13 7.00 25.54
CA ARG A 150 21.64 7.67 24.32
C ARG A 150 22.70 8.54 23.63
N LEU A 151 23.60 9.14 24.41
CA LEU A 151 24.64 10.04 23.92
C LEU A 151 26.01 9.35 23.83
N ARG A 152 26.10 8.05 24.17
CA ARG A 152 27.33 7.27 24.05
C ARG A 152 27.67 7.15 22.57
N ARG A 153 28.85 7.63 22.21
CA ARG A 153 29.45 7.32 20.90
C ARG A 153 29.87 5.85 20.95
N PRO A 154 29.55 5.04 19.92
CA PRO A 154 30.01 3.66 19.87
C PRO A 154 31.53 3.63 19.98
N THR A 155 32.05 2.66 20.73
CA THR A 155 33.50 2.47 20.77
C THR A 155 34.01 2.10 19.39
N GLU A 156 35.30 2.32 19.14
CA GLU A 156 35.89 1.95 17.85
C GLU A 156 35.75 0.45 17.57
N GLU A 157 35.83 -0.37 18.62
CA GLU A 157 35.53 -1.81 18.59
C GLU A 157 34.09 -2.10 18.15
N GLU A 158 33.09 -1.52 18.82
CA GLU A 158 31.67 -1.70 18.47
C GLU A 158 31.38 -1.26 17.03
N ARG A 159 32.05 -0.20 16.56
CA ARG A 159 31.92 0.28 15.17
C ARG A 159 32.52 -0.71 14.17
N LEU A 160 33.68 -1.29 14.48
CA LEU A 160 34.36 -2.27 13.64
C LEU A 160 33.60 -3.61 13.61
N GLU A 161 33.07 -4.05 14.74
CA GLU A 161 32.20 -5.23 14.84
C GLU A 161 30.93 -5.04 14.01
N GLY A 162 30.24 -3.90 14.13
CA GLY A 162 29.05 -3.61 13.31
C GLY A 162 29.36 -3.62 11.81
N ARG A 163 30.48 -3.02 11.39
CA ARG A 163 30.92 -3.06 9.98
C ARG A 163 31.27 -4.49 9.51
N PHE A 164 31.82 -5.32 10.40
CA PHE A 164 32.12 -6.72 10.09
C PHE A 164 30.83 -7.52 9.88
N GLU A 165 29.82 -7.31 10.73
CA GLU A 165 28.50 -7.92 10.59
C GLU A 165 27.83 -7.52 9.27
N GLU A 166 27.80 -6.22 8.95
CA GLU A 166 27.26 -5.70 7.69
C GLU A 166 27.94 -6.33 6.46
N LEU A 167 29.29 -6.40 6.46
CA LEU A 167 30.05 -7.04 5.38
C LEU A 167 29.76 -8.54 5.29
N SER A 168 29.52 -9.21 6.41
CA SER A 168 29.22 -10.65 6.43
C SER A 168 27.86 -10.96 5.80
N GLU A 169 26.86 -10.12 6.05
CA GLU A 169 25.52 -10.20 5.45
C GLU A 169 25.60 -9.95 3.94
N LEU A 170 26.24 -8.84 3.54
CA LEU A 170 26.44 -8.50 2.12
C LEU A 170 27.20 -9.58 1.36
N LEU A 171 28.19 -10.21 2.01
CA LEU A 171 28.95 -11.31 1.43
C LEU A 171 28.09 -12.56 1.24
N ALA A 172 27.17 -12.86 2.17
CA ALA A 172 26.20 -13.95 2.01
C ALA A 172 25.26 -13.67 0.83
N GLU A 173 24.73 -12.45 0.72
CA GLU A 173 23.87 -12.02 -0.39
C GLU A 173 24.59 -12.12 -1.74
N LYS A 174 25.83 -11.62 -1.83
CA LYS A 174 26.62 -11.67 -3.07
C LYS A 174 26.98 -13.10 -3.46
N LYS A 175 27.25 -13.99 -2.50
CA LYS A 175 27.44 -15.43 -2.77
C LYS A 175 26.16 -16.08 -3.29
N ALA A 176 25.00 -15.73 -2.74
CA ALA A 176 23.72 -16.21 -3.25
C ALA A 176 23.47 -15.72 -4.69
N TYR A 177 23.69 -14.43 -4.95
CA TYR A 177 23.57 -13.86 -6.29
C TYR A 177 24.53 -14.49 -7.30
N LEU A 178 25.78 -14.78 -6.90
CA LEU A 178 26.72 -15.53 -7.73
C LEU A 178 26.22 -16.95 -8.05
N ALA A 179 25.60 -17.63 -7.06
CA ALA A 179 25.00 -18.93 -7.28
C ALA A 179 23.83 -18.87 -8.28
N GLU A 180 23.00 -17.82 -8.21
CA GLU A 180 21.90 -17.58 -9.16
C GLU A 180 22.40 -17.30 -10.59
N ILE A 181 23.49 -16.54 -10.74
CA ILE A 181 24.13 -16.31 -12.05
C ILE A 181 24.62 -17.65 -12.63
N ARG A 182 25.27 -18.48 -11.81
CA ARG A 182 25.79 -19.80 -12.23
C ARG A 182 24.69 -20.79 -12.59
N GLN A 183 23.54 -20.71 -11.92
CA GLN A 183 22.34 -21.49 -12.24
C GLN A 183 21.59 -20.94 -13.46
N GLY A 184 21.99 -19.78 -13.97
CA GLY A 184 21.36 -19.14 -15.13
C GLY A 184 20.03 -18.48 -14.82
N VAL A 185 19.70 -18.27 -13.54
CA VAL A 185 18.50 -17.58 -13.07
C VAL A 185 18.67 -16.05 -13.15
N ALA A 186 19.89 -15.57 -12.95
CA ALA A 186 20.25 -14.14 -12.99
C ALA A 186 21.41 -13.85 -13.96
N GLY A 187 21.76 -12.56 -14.15
CA GLY A 187 22.97 -12.15 -14.87
C GLY A 187 22.80 -11.74 -16.34
N GLY A 188 21.58 -11.48 -16.81
CA GLY A 188 21.30 -10.95 -18.15
C GLY A 188 20.94 -12.02 -19.20
N LYS A 189 20.46 -11.57 -20.36
CA LYS A 189 19.92 -12.45 -21.41
C LYS A 189 21.04 -13.17 -22.20
N ASN A 190 22.21 -12.56 -22.31
CA ASN A 190 23.32 -13.07 -23.11
C ASN A 190 24.39 -13.76 -22.25
N ALA A 191 25.18 -14.65 -22.87
CA ALA A 191 26.27 -15.33 -22.19
C ALA A 191 27.43 -14.38 -21.81
N ALA A 192 27.65 -13.32 -22.59
CA ALA A 192 28.65 -12.28 -22.29
C ALA A 192 28.29 -11.48 -21.03
N ASP A 193 27.04 -11.03 -20.94
CA ASP A 193 26.53 -10.27 -19.79
C ASP A 193 26.64 -11.10 -18.49
N ARG A 194 26.33 -12.41 -18.56
CA ARG A 194 26.46 -13.33 -17.43
C ARG A 194 27.90 -13.48 -16.96
N ARG A 195 28.86 -13.60 -17.88
CA ARG A 195 30.30 -13.67 -17.55
C ARG A 195 30.80 -12.37 -16.93
N GLN A 196 30.35 -11.23 -17.43
CA GLN A 196 30.70 -9.93 -16.88
C GLN A 196 30.11 -9.75 -15.47
N ALA A 197 28.85 -10.12 -15.26
CA ALA A 197 28.20 -10.08 -13.96
C ALA A 197 28.86 -11.02 -12.95
N GLU A 198 29.25 -12.23 -13.37
CA GLU A 198 30.00 -13.17 -12.52
C GLU A 198 31.34 -12.59 -12.12
N MET A 199 32.11 -12.04 -13.06
CA MET A 199 33.42 -11.44 -12.79
C MET A 199 33.32 -10.26 -11.80
N ILE A 200 32.34 -9.36 -11.98
CA ILE A 200 32.09 -8.25 -11.05
C ILE A 200 31.77 -8.80 -9.66
N CYS A 201 30.85 -9.76 -9.56
CA CYS A 201 30.46 -10.35 -8.29
C CYS A 201 31.64 -11.05 -7.58
N THR A 202 32.49 -11.77 -8.32
CA THR A 202 33.70 -12.39 -7.74
C THR A 202 34.71 -11.37 -7.21
N ASN A 203 34.87 -10.24 -7.90
CA ASN A 203 35.76 -9.16 -7.47
C ASN A 203 35.22 -8.47 -6.22
N ASP A 204 33.92 -8.18 -6.19
CA ASP A 204 33.24 -7.62 -5.00
C ASP A 204 33.43 -8.54 -3.79
N ILE A 205 33.22 -9.85 -3.96
CA ILE A 205 33.42 -10.84 -2.88
C ILE A 205 34.87 -10.84 -2.39
N ALA A 206 35.84 -10.77 -3.29
CA ALA A 206 37.25 -10.72 -2.93
C ALA A 206 37.60 -9.45 -2.13
N GLN A 207 37.08 -8.29 -2.53
CA GLN A 207 37.27 -7.03 -1.82
C GLN A 207 36.66 -7.07 -0.42
N MET A 208 35.41 -7.55 -0.29
CA MET A 208 34.75 -7.67 1.01
C MET A 208 35.52 -8.62 1.95
N ILE A 209 36.05 -9.75 1.46
CA ILE A 209 36.89 -10.65 2.26
C ILE A 209 38.18 -9.96 2.72
N GLN A 210 38.81 -9.17 1.87
CA GLN A 210 40.02 -8.43 2.23
C GLN A 210 39.72 -7.37 3.29
N GLU A 211 38.60 -6.67 3.17
CA GLU A 211 38.13 -5.69 4.15
C GLU A 211 37.83 -6.36 5.50
N MET A 212 37.09 -7.46 5.52
CA MET A 212 36.82 -8.24 6.73
C MET A 212 38.11 -8.70 7.43
N LYS A 213 39.12 -9.14 6.67
CA LYS A 213 40.44 -9.49 7.22
C LYS A 213 41.16 -8.29 7.84
N SER A 214 41.04 -7.10 7.23
CA SER A 214 41.64 -5.87 7.78
C SER A 214 40.95 -5.42 9.07
N ILE A 215 39.63 -5.60 9.15
CA ILE A 215 38.84 -5.30 10.35
C ILE A 215 39.20 -6.28 11.47
N ASP A 216 39.26 -7.59 11.19
CA ASP A 216 39.67 -8.61 12.16
C ASP A 216 41.09 -8.34 12.69
N ALA A 217 42.03 -7.96 11.82
CA ALA A 217 43.36 -7.54 12.25
C ALA A 217 43.31 -6.31 13.17
N SER A 218 42.48 -5.31 12.85
CA SER A 218 42.32 -4.09 13.66
C SER A 218 41.71 -4.41 15.03
N LEU A 219 40.67 -5.23 15.09
CA LEU A 219 40.05 -5.68 16.35
C LEU A 219 41.05 -6.41 17.25
N ARG A 220 41.89 -7.28 16.68
CA ARG A 220 42.97 -7.96 17.44
C ARG A 220 44.01 -6.99 17.99
N THR A 221 44.34 -5.92 17.26
CA THR A 221 45.28 -4.90 17.75
C THR A 221 44.71 -4.07 18.88
N ILE A 222 43.41 -3.73 18.83
CA ILE A 222 42.75 -2.98 19.90
C ILE A 222 42.63 -3.86 21.15
N GLY A 223 42.24 -5.14 20.99
CA GLY A 223 42.15 -6.11 22.08
C GLY A 223 43.49 -6.42 22.77
N ASN A 224 44.61 -6.38 22.04
CA ASN A 224 45.95 -6.57 22.61
C ASN A 224 46.55 -5.27 23.19
N GLY A 225 46.09 -4.09 22.74
CA GLY A 225 46.56 -2.78 23.21
C GLY A 225 45.92 -2.29 24.52
N GLY A 226 44.78 -2.85 24.92
CA GLY A 226 44.05 -2.47 26.14
C GLY A 226 44.71 -2.88 27.48
N GLY A 227 45.84 -3.60 27.45
CA GLY A 227 46.51 -4.13 28.64
C GLY A 227 47.66 -3.30 29.22
N SER A 228 48.00 -2.12 28.67
CA SER A 228 49.22 -1.38 29.08
C SER A 228 48.98 0.10 29.43
N GLY A 229 47.81 0.41 30.01
CA GLY A 229 47.40 1.80 30.31
C GLY A 229 47.10 2.11 31.77
N ALA A 230 47.49 1.27 32.74
CA ALA A 230 47.30 1.52 34.17
C ALA A 230 48.65 1.56 34.91
N VAL A 231 49.50 2.53 34.56
CA VAL A 231 50.62 2.95 35.40
C VAL A 231 50.60 4.47 35.53
N SER A 232 50.40 4.90 36.77
CA SER A 232 50.88 6.17 37.33
C SER A 232 50.16 7.47 36.93
N ALA A 233 49.23 7.88 37.79
CA ALA A 233 49.16 9.28 38.22
C ALA A 233 48.94 9.30 39.74
N ARG A 234 49.95 9.79 40.46
CA ARG A 234 49.88 10.26 41.85
C ARG A 234 49.07 11.54 41.92
#